data_AF-A0A4Z0PP89-F1
#
_entry.id   AF-A0A4Z0PP89-F1
#
_cell.length_a   1.000
_cell.length_b   1.000
_cell.length_c   1.000
_cell.angle_alpha   90.00
_cell.angle_beta   90.00
_cell.angle_gamma   90.00
#
_symmetry.space_group_name_H-M   'P 1'
#
loop_
_entity.id
_entity.type
_entity.pdbx_description
1 polymer ?
#
loop_
_entity_poly.entity_id
_entity_poly.type
_entity_poly.pdbx_seq_one_letter_code
_entity_poly.pdbx_strand_id
1 'polypeptide(L)'
;PPSGGVARRGSLLPGNLAEGLPVMALTVNHGDVNFFRVKPGSLASFVSQWEYRSSLSNWESDNLLKMADLVYTGRFDLNPARNTREKLLLPLSDIKPLQQAGVYVAVMNQAGHYNYSNAATLFTLSDIGVSAHRYHNRLDIFTQSLENGAAQSGIEIVLLNDKGQTLAQATSDAQGHVQLEADKAAALLLARKEEQTTLLDLTLPALDLSEFNVAGAPGYSKQFFMFGPRDLYRPGETVILNGLLRDSDGKTLPDQPVKLEVVKPDGQVMSTIVSQPENGLYRLNYP
;
A
#
# COMPACT_ATOMS: atom_id res chain seq x y z
N PRO A 1 29.67 -7.07 15.26
CA PRO A 1 30.25 -6.70 13.95
C PRO A 1 29.92 -5.24 13.60
N PRO A 2 30.84 -4.48 12.98
CA PRO A 2 30.52 -3.19 12.40
C PRO A 2 29.36 -3.35 11.42
N SER A 3 28.32 -2.52 11.52
CA SER A 3 27.16 -2.63 10.64
C SER A 3 26.69 -1.24 10.19
N GLY A 4 26.45 -1.12 8.89
CA GLY A 4 25.77 0.02 8.28
C GLY A 4 24.44 -0.46 7.69
N GLY A 5 23.41 0.36 7.77
CA GLY A 5 22.05 0.07 7.28
C GLY A 5 21.37 1.35 6.82
N VAL A 6 20.17 1.26 6.24
CA VAL A 6 19.35 2.44 5.95
C VAL A 6 18.30 2.61 7.05
N ALA A 7 17.94 3.84 7.41
CA ALA A 7 17.00 4.09 8.51
C ALA A 7 15.52 3.90 8.14
N ARG A 8 15.15 3.91 6.84
CA ARG A 8 13.79 3.66 6.33
C ARG A 8 13.84 2.80 5.07
N ARG A 9 12.84 1.92 4.87
CA ARG A 9 12.81 0.83 3.86
C ARG A 9 12.38 1.27 2.45
N GLY A 10 12.28 2.57 2.23
CA GLY A 10 11.51 3.16 1.16
C GLY A 10 10.90 4.45 1.69
N SER A 11 11.30 5.58 1.14
CA SER A 11 10.72 6.88 1.46
C SER A 11 10.49 7.60 0.16
N LEU A 12 9.26 8.06 -0.06
CA LEU A 12 9.04 9.22 -0.92
C LEU A 12 9.83 10.35 -0.25
N LEU A 13 10.88 10.80 -0.92
CA LEU A 13 11.53 12.05 -0.54
C LEU A 13 10.83 13.10 -1.41
N PRO A 14 10.16 14.11 -0.82
CA PRO A 14 9.65 15.23 -1.59
C PRO A 14 10.79 15.76 -2.47
N GLY A 15 10.49 16.22 -3.69
CA GLY A 15 11.49 16.62 -4.70
C GLY A 15 12.62 17.55 -4.23
N ASN A 16 12.48 18.17 -3.05
CA ASN A 16 13.57 18.82 -2.34
C ASN A 16 14.45 17.80 -1.60
N LEU A 17 15.59 17.44 -2.22
CA LEU A 17 16.72 16.67 -1.64
C LEU A 17 17.33 17.26 -0.36
N ALA A 18 16.75 18.32 0.20
CA ALA A 18 17.35 19.16 1.25
C ALA A 18 17.62 18.40 2.57
N GLU A 19 16.90 17.31 2.86
CA GLU A 19 17.11 16.54 4.10
C GLU A 19 18.15 15.41 3.96
N GLY A 20 18.52 15.01 2.73
CA GLY A 20 19.47 13.92 2.51
C GLY A 20 18.92 12.50 2.74
N LEU A 21 19.72 11.47 2.48
CA LEU A 21 19.32 10.08 2.63
C LEU A 21 19.65 9.55 4.04
N PRO A 22 18.66 9.07 4.82
CA PRO A 22 18.92 8.64 6.19
C PRO A 22 19.52 7.23 6.25
N VAL A 23 20.73 7.12 6.79
CA VAL A 23 21.47 5.88 7.00
C VAL A 23 21.71 5.62 8.49
N MET A 24 21.77 4.35 8.87
CA MET A 24 22.15 3.89 10.20
C MET A 24 23.60 3.42 10.17
N ALA A 25 24.46 3.93 11.04
CA ALA A 25 25.85 3.49 11.14
C ALA A 25 26.18 3.03 12.57
N LEU A 26 26.99 1.98 12.69
CA LEU A 26 27.55 1.49 13.94
C LEU A 26 29.03 1.14 13.73
N THR A 27 29.92 1.98 14.29
CA THR A 27 31.38 1.75 14.25
C THR A 27 31.94 1.64 12.82
N VAL A 28 31.36 2.40 11.86
CA VAL A 28 31.83 2.48 10.48
C VAL A 28 32.07 3.95 10.15
N ASN A 29 33.33 4.32 9.87
CA ASN A 29 33.70 5.72 9.64
C ASN A 29 33.45 6.17 8.20
N HIS A 30 33.48 5.25 7.24
CA HIS A 30 33.27 5.55 5.82
C HIS A 30 32.37 4.50 5.18
N GLY A 31 31.46 4.93 4.31
CA GLY A 31 30.63 4.04 3.49
C GLY A 31 30.76 4.39 2.01
N ASP A 32 31.01 3.39 1.17
CA ASP A 32 30.97 3.55 -0.29
C ASP A 32 29.52 3.34 -0.74
N VAL A 33 28.89 4.36 -1.31
CA VAL A 33 27.49 4.31 -1.74
C VAL A 33 27.39 4.45 -3.25
N ASN A 34 26.76 3.45 -3.86
CA ASN A 34 26.41 3.45 -5.27
C ASN A 34 24.94 3.82 -5.43
N PHE A 35 24.66 4.79 -6.29
CA PHE A 35 23.31 5.22 -6.63
C PHE A 35 22.97 4.76 -8.04
N PHE A 36 21.86 4.05 -8.15
CA PHE A 36 21.33 3.55 -9.41
C PHE A 36 19.98 4.22 -9.69
N ARG A 37 19.73 4.61 -10.93
CA ARG A 37 18.43 5.08 -11.41
C ARG A 37 17.72 3.94 -12.11
N VAL A 38 16.51 3.59 -11.67
CA VAL A 38 15.72 2.50 -12.26
C VAL A 38 15.23 2.93 -13.64
N LYS A 39 15.36 2.03 -14.63
CA LYS A 39 14.91 2.28 -16.00
C LYS A 39 13.38 2.39 -16.03
N PRO A 40 12.80 3.43 -16.68
CA PRO A 40 11.35 3.60 -16.73
C PRO A 40 10.58 2.38 -17.25
N GLY A 41 11.12 1.72 -18.29
CA GLY A 41 10.52 0.50 -18.88
C GLY A 41 10.60 -0.76 -18.01
N SER A 42 11.45 -0.76 -16.98
CA SER A 42 11.62 -1.88 -16.05
C SER A 42 11.07 -1.58 -14.66
N LEU A 43 10.53 -0.38 -14.43
CA LEU A 43 10.16 0.07 -13.09
C LEU A 43 9.10 -0.82 -12.42
N ALA A 44 8.04 -1.17 -13.14
CA ALA A 44 6.97 -2.03 -12.61
C ALA A 44 7.53 -3.38 -12.12
N SER A 45 8.37 -4.02 -12.96
CA SER A 45 9.05 -5.29 -12.63
C SER A 45 10.11 -5.13 -11.54
N PHE A 46 10.80 -4.00 -11.49
CA PHE A 46 11.79 -3.71 -10.46
C PHE A 46 11.12 -3.62 -9.08
N VAL A 47 10.02 -2.88 -8.99
CA VAL A 47 9.32 -2.63 -7.72
C VAL A 47 8.64 -3.89 -7.21
N SER A 48 8.04 -4.68 -8.10
CA SER A 48 7.47 -5.99 -7.72
C SER A 48 8.54 -6.95 -7.18
N GLN A 49 9.73 -6.97 -7.77
CA GLN A 49 10.84 -7.80 -7.29
C GLN A 49 11.53 -7.24 -6.04
N TRP A 50 11.49 -5.92 -5.83
CA TRP A 50 12.13 -5.27 -4.70
C TRP A 50 11.49 -5.67 -3.36
N GLU A 51 10.18 -5.93 -3.32
CA GLU A 51 9.40 -6.35 -2.13
C GLU A 51 9.77 -5.61 -0.82
N TYR A 52 10.18 -4.33 -0.91
CA TYR A 52 10.70 -3.54 0.21
C TYR A 52 11.78 -4.25 1.06
N ARG A 53 12.64 -5.05 0.41
CA ARG A 53 13.76 -5.74 1.05
C ARG A 53 14.74 -4.71 1.65
N SER A 54 15.15 -4.92 2.90
CA SER A 54 16.07 -4.04 3.62
C SER A 54 17.57 -4.28 3.32
N SER A 55 17.86 -5.30 2.52
CA SER A 55 19.22 -5.68 2.15
C SER A 55 19.18 -6.47 0.85
N LEU A 56 20.12 -6.18 -0.04
CA LEU A 56 20.31 -6.96 -1.26
C LEU A 56 21.35 -8.05 -0.99
N SER A 57 20.96 -9.30 -1.26
CA SER A 57 21.90 -10.41 -1.43
C SER A 57 22.75 -10.18 -2.69
N ASN A 58 24.03 -10.58 -2.66
CA ASN A 58 24.93 -10.43 -3.80
C ASN A 58 24.41 -11.11 -5.08
N TRP A 59 23.70 -12.25 -4.96
CA TRP A 59 23.15 -12.99 -6.11
C TRP A 59 21.89 -12.33 -6.72
N GLU A 60 21.09 -11.66 -5.90
CA GLU A 60 19.86 -10.97 -6.35
C GLU A 60 20.17 -9.59 -6.94
N SER A 61 21.28 -8.99 -6.52
CA SER A 61 21.78 -7.71 -7.02
C SER A 61 22.04 -7.75 -8.54
N ASP A 62 22.56 -8.84 -9.07
CA ASP A 62 22.92 -8.91 -10.50
C ASP A 62 21.71 -8.83 -11.45
N ASN A 63 20.53 -9.28 -11.04
CA ASN A 63 19.33 -9.18 -11.87
C ASN A 63 18.56 -7.87 -11.63
N LEU A 64 18.47 -7.41 -10.38
CA LEU A 64 17.84 -6.14 -10.06
C LEU A 64 18.62 -4.96 -10.64
N LEU A 65 19.96 -4.97 -10.55
CA LEU A 65 20.80 -3.89 -11.06
C LEU A 65 20.85 -3.85 -12.59
N LYS A 66 20.51 -4.91 -13.33
CA LYS A 66 20.36 -4.82 -14.81
C LYS A 66 19.20 -3.91 -15.23
N MET A 67 18.19 -3.79 -14.36
CA MET A 67 17.02 -2.94 -14.56
C MET A 67 17.25 -1.48 -14.13
N ALA A 68 18.46 -1.15 -13.66
CA ALA A 68 18.85 0.19 -13.25
C ALA A 68 20.20 0.57 -13.89
N ASP A 69 20.49 1.86 -13.96
CA ASP A 69 21.76 2.38 -14.44
C ASP A 69 22.50 3.06 -13.30
N LEU A 70 23.80 2.79 -13.14
CA LEU A 70 24.63 3.46 -12.15
C LEU A 70 24.78 4.93 -12.54
N VAL A 71 24.33 5.85 -11.67
CA VAL A 71 24.37 7.30 -11.92
C VAL A 71 25.42 8.04 -11.10
N TYR A 72 25.79 7.51 -9.94
CA TYR A 72 26.81 8.10 -9.08
C TYR A 72 27.40 7.06 -8.12
N THR A 73 28.70 7.18 -7.85
CA THR A 73 29.40 6.44 -6.79
C THR A 73 30.18 7.46 -5.97
N GLY A 74 30.03 7.40 -4.65
CA GLY A 74 30.72 8.28 -3.74
C GLY A 74 31.05 7.60 -2.42
N ARG A 75 32.16 8.03 -1.80
CA ARG A 75 32.50 7.67 -0.42
C ARG A 75 31.98 8.77 0.50
N PHE A 76 31.25 8.38 1.53
CA PHE A 76 30.69 9.29 2.52
C PHE A 76 31.36 9.06 3.88
N ASP A 77 31.75 10.16 4.52
CA ASP A 77 32.24 10.16 5.89
C ASP A 77 31.05 10.11 6.85
N LEU A 78 31.00 9.07 7.69
CA LEU A 78 29.90 8.79 8.62
C LEU A 78 30.26 9.18 10.06
N ASN A 79 31.50 8.93 10.48
CA ASN A 79 32.05 9.28 11.80
C ASN A 79 31.09 9.11 13.02
N PRO A 80 30.41 7.96 13.20
CA PRO A 80 29.52 7.75 14.34
C PRO A 80 30.29 7.59 15.66
N ALA A 81 29.66 7.89 16.80
CA ALA A 81 30.28 7.62 18.08
C ALA A 81 30.57 6.11 18.25
N ARG A 82 31.73 5.79 18.86
CA ARG A 82 32.19 4.41 19.01
C ARG A 82 31.16 3.57 19.76
N ASN A 83 30.82 2.41 19.20
CA ASN A 83 29.84 1.47 19.76
C ASN A 83 28.43 2.06 19.98
N THR A 84 28.11 3.16 19.30
CA THR A 84 26.78 3.78 19.33
C THR A 84 26.17 3.70 17.94
N ARG A 85 24.91 3.25 17.87
CA ARG A 85 24.18 3.19 16.62
C ARG A 85 23.53 4.55 16.38
N GLU A 86 23.93 5.24 15.33
CA GLU A 86 23.45 6.58 15.01
C GLU A 86 22.73 6.61 13.66
N LYS A 87 21.75 7.50 13.56
CA LYS A 87 21.07 7.85 12.32
C LYS A 87 21.76 9.10 11.73
N LEU A 88 22.35 8.95 10.56
CA LEU A 88 23.06 9.98 9.83
C LEU A 88 22.31 10.32 8.53
N LEU A 89 22.52 11.52 8.01
CA LEU A 89 21.92 11.97 6.75
C LEU A 89 23.03 12.16 5.72
N LEU A 90 22.94 11.42 4.61
CA LEU A 90 23.88 11.58 3.50
C LEU A 90 23.49 12.81 2.67
N PRO A 91 24.39 13.78 2.45
CA PRO A 91 24.09 14.95 1.62
C PRO A 91 23.96 14.53 0.17
N LEU A 92 22.81 14.82 -0.45
CA LEU A 92 22.54 14.50 -1.85
C LEU A 92 22.43 15.73 -2.75
N SER A 93 22.34 16.93 -2.17
CA SER A 93 22.09 18.19 -2.89
C SER A 93 23.10 18.46 -4.00
N ASP A 94 24.36 18.11 -3.79
CA ASP A 94 25.46 18.45 -4.70
C ASP A 94 25.63 17.41 -5.83
N ILE A 95 24.87 16.31 -5.78
CA ILE A 95 24.97 15.21 -6.72
C ILE A 95 24.01 15.48 -7.89
N LYS A 96 24.51 16.13 -8.95
CA LYS A 96 23.71 16.54 -10.13
C LYS A 96 22.80 15.43 -10.70
N PRO A 97 23.25 14.17 -10.87
CA PRO A 97 22.36 13.10 -11.38
C PRO A 97 21.18 12.76 -10.47
N LEU A 98 21.28 13.04 -9.16
CA LEU A 98 20.22 12.85 -8.19
C LEU A 98 19.29 14.07 -8.09
N GLN A 99 19.50 15.14 -8.87
CA GLN A 99 18.53 16.24 -8.96
C GLN A 99 17.44 15.97 -10.01
N GLN A 100 17.63 14.94 -10.84
CA GLN A 100 16.63 14.52 -11.82
C GLN A 100 15.51 13.74 -11.11
N ALA A 101 14.28 13.90 -11.60
CA ALA A 101 13.17 13.12 -11.08
C ALA A 101 13.32 11.64 -11.47
N GLY A 102 12.86 10.75 -10.60
CA GLY A 102 12.90 9.32 -10.87
C GLY A 102 13.00 8.46 -9.62
N VAL A 103 13.15 7.17 -9.85
CA VAL A 103 13.24 6.15 -8.81
C VAL A 103 14.68 5.69 -8.72
N TYR A 104 15.23 5.78 -7.51
CA TYR A 104 16.64 5.55 -7.24
C TYR A 104 16.83 4.48 -6.18
N VAL A 105 17.92 3.73 -6.33
CA VAL A 105 18.38 2.74 -5.36
C VAL A 105 19.74 3.18 -4.87
N ALA A 106 19.90 3.36 -3.57
CA ALA A 106 21.21 3.53 -2.94
C ALA A 106 21.65 2.20 -2.34
N VAL A 107 22.83 1.73 -2.72
CA VAL A 107 23.46 0.51 -2.20
C VAL A 107 24.75 0.92 -1.49
N MET A 108 24.82 0.65 -0.18
CA MET A 108 25.98 0.95 0.65
C MET A 108 26.83 -0.30 0.85
N ASN A 109 28.10 -0.19 0.48
CA ASN A 109 29.14 -1.19 0.69
C ASN A 109 30.08 -0.73 1.81
N GLN A 110 30.48 -1.65 2.69
CA GLN A 110 31.49 -1.38 3.70
C GLN A 110 32.89 -1.45 3.07
N ALA A 111 33.66 -0.37 3.18
CA ALA A 111 35.03 -0.34 2.70
C ALA A 111 35.87 -1.40 3.43
N GLY A 112 36.53 -2.29 2.67
CA GLY A 112 37.44 -3.31 3.22
C GLY A 112 36.79 -4.58 3.78
N HIS A 113 35.45 -4.70 3.76
CA HIS A 113 34.74 -5.89 4.22
C HIS A 113 33.76 -6.40 3.15
N TYR A 114 34.00 -7.61 2.66
CA TYR A 114 33.04 -8.34 1.81
C TYR A 114 31.97 -8.98 2.71
N ASN A 115 30.84 -8.29 2.88
CA ASN A 115 29.66 -8.88 3.51
C ASN A 115 28.80 -9.59 2.45
N TYR A 116 28.07 -10.63 2.86
CA TYR A 116 27.15 -11.39 1.99
C TYR A 116 25.86 -10.63 1.65
N SER A 117 25.59 -9.51 2.33
CA SER A 117 24.44 -8.63 2.08
C SER A 117 24.85 -7.17 2.23
N ASN A 118 24.49 -6.34 1.24
CA ASN A 118 24.70 -4.89 1.29
C ASN A 118 23.41 -4.19 1.70
N ALA A 119 23.55 -3.13 2.49
CA ALA A 119 22.42 -2.30 2.87
C ALA A 119 21.94 -1.55 1.63
N ALA A 120 20.65 -1.63 1.34
CA ALA A 120 20.09 -0.99 0.17
C ALA A 120 18.76 -0.32 0.49
N THR A 121 18.47 0.78 -0.19
CA THR A 121 17.19 1.49 -0.06
C THR A 121 16.72 2.02 -1.38
N LEU A 122 15.41 1.92 -1.58
CA LEU A 122 14.70 2.59 -2.64
C LEU A 122 14.29 3.99 -2.16
N PHE A 123 14.38 4.98 -3.02
CA PHE A 123 13.79 6.29 -2.80
C PHE A 123 13.35 6.89 -4.13
N THR A 124 12.41 7.83 -4.05
CA THR A 124 11.80 8.43 -5.22
C THR A 124 11.92 9.94 -5.10
N LEU A 125 12.29 10.59 -6.21
CA LEU A 125 12.35 12.03 -6.34
C LEU A 125 11.30 12.46 -7.36
N SER A 126 10.26 13.10 -6.87
CA SER A 126 9.10 13.49 -7.66
C SER A 126 8.36 14.61 -6.93
N ASP A 127 7.73 15.51 -7.68
CA ASP A 127 6.76 16.47 -7.12
C ASP A 127 5.34 15.90 -7.08
N ILE A 128 5.12 14.72 -7.66
CA ILE A 128 3.78 14.12 -7.70
C ILE A 128 3.48 13.48 -6.33
N GLY A 129 2.53 14.05 -5.60
CA GLY A 129 1.86 13.44 -4.46
C GLY A 129 0.64 12.64 -4.92
N VAL A 130 0.44 11.47 -4.34
CA VAL A 130 -0.72 10.60 -4.62
C VAL A 130 -1.41 10.24 -3.32
N SER A 131 -2.73 10.39 -3.28
CA SER A 131 -3.59 9.81 -2.26
C SER A 131 -4.65 8.94 -2.93
N ALA A 132 -5.06 7.86 -2.26
CA ALA A 132 -6.03 6.93 -2.81
C ALA A 132 -7.02 6.47 -1.74
N HIS A 133 -8.29 6.39 -2.11
CA HIS A 133 -9.39 5.93 -1.29
C HIS A 133 -10.02 4.70 -1.93
N ARG A 134 -9.95 3.56 -1.23
CA ARG A 134 -10.50 2.29 -1.70
C ARG A 134 -11.92 2.10 -1.16
N TYR A 135 -12.86 1.88 -2.06
CA TYR A 135 -14.23 1.46 -1.77
C TYR A 135 -14.42 0.00 -2.21
N HIS A 136 -15.60 -0.56 -1.96
CA HIS A 136 -15.90 -1.96 -2.29
C HIS A 136 -15.73 -2.29 -3.78
N ASN A 137 -16.13 -1.39 -4.68
CA ASN A 137 -16.11 -1.60 -6.13
C ASN A 137 -15.27 -0.57 -6.90
N ARG A 138 -14.76 0.48 -6.24
CA ARG A 138 -13.97 1.52 -6.91
C ARG A 138 -12.77 1.96 -6.10
N LEU A 139 -11.81 2.54 -6.79
CA LEU A 139 -10.62 3.16 -6.26
C LEU A 139 -10.58 4.60 -6.77
N ASP A 140 -10.72 5.56 -5.85
CA ASP A 140 -10.62 6.98 -6.15
C ASP A 140 -9.20 7.46 -5.82
N ILE A 141 -8.53 8.06 -6.80
CA ILE A 141 -7.13 8.47 -6.72
C ILE A 141 -7.04 9.97 -6.98
N PHE A 142 -6.24 10.66 -6.17
CA PHE A 142 -6.03 12.10 -6.27
C PHE A 142 -4.55 12.39 -6.41
N THR A 143 -4.19 13.17 -7.42
CA THR A 143 -2.82 13.60 -7.71
C THR A 143 -2.65 15.09 -7.45
N GLN A 144 -1.62 15.44 -6.69
CA GLN A 144 -1.34 16.81 -6.26
C GLN A 144 0.17 17.11 -6.29
N SER A 145 0.55 18.38 -6.39
CA SER A 145 1.94 18.81 -6.22
C SER A 145 2.36 18.69 -4.75
N LEU A 146 3.56 18.19 -4.48
CA LEU A 146 4.14 18.17 -3.14
C LEU A 146 4.67 19.54 -2.73
N GLU A 147 5.05 20.38 -3.69
CA GLU A 147 5.52 21.74 -3.44
C GLU A 147 4.40 22.65 -2.88
N ASN A 148 3.20 22.58 -3.44
CA ASN A 148 2.11 23.53 -3.12
C ASN A 148 0.75 22.90 -2.80
N GLY A 149 0.59 21.57 -2.91
CA GLY A 149 -0.66 20.87 -2.63
C GLY A 149 -1.74 21.01 -3.69
N ALA A 150 -1.50 21.72 -4.80
CA ALA A 150 -2.49 21.92 -5.84
C ALA A 150 -2.71 20.64 -6.65
N ALA A 151 -3.95 20.41 -7.08
CA ALA A 151 -4.30 19.31 -7.97
C ALA A 151 -3.48 19.35 -9.28
N GLN A 152 -2.99 18.19 -9.71
CA GLN A 152 -2.23 18.05 -10.95
C GLN A 152 -2.99 17.20 -11.97
N SER A 153 -3.25 17.78 -13.14
CA SER A 153 -3.89 17.11 -14.27
C SER A 153 -2.88 16.46 -15.23
N GLY A 154 -3.36 15.51 -16.02
CA GLY A 154 -2.55 14.84 -17.04
C GLY A 154 -1.52 13.86 -16.47
N ILE A 155 -1.68 13.44 -15.21
CA ILE A 155 -0.84 12.42 -14.58
C ILE A 155 -1.36 11.05 -15.02
N GLU A 156 -0.51 10.24 -15.61
CA GLU A 156 -0.83 8.87 -15.97
C GLU A 156 -0.79 8.01 -14.70
N ILE A 157 -1.91 7.38 -14.38
CA ILE A 157 -2.04 6.42 -13.29
C ILE A 157 -2.08 5.01 -13.86
N VAL A 158 -1.17 4.16 -13.38
CA VAL A 158 -1.10 2.74 -13.75
C VAL A 158 -1.29 1.90 -12.49
N LEU A 159 -2.33 1.08 -12.47
CA LEU A 159 -2.62 0.12 -11.42
C LEU A 159 -1.97 -1.22 -11.78
N LEU A 160 -1.15 -1.75 -10.88
CA LEU A 160 -0.39 -2.96 -11.08
C LEU A 160 -0.75 -4.03 -10.04
N ASN A 161 -0.64 -5.30 -10.44
CA ASN A 161 -0.66 -6.41 -9.50
C ASN A 161 0.70 -6.66 -8.83
N ASP A 162 0.75 -7.65 -7.94
CA ASP A 162 1.95 -8.10 -7.22
C ASP A 162 3.11 -8.52 -8.14
N LYS A 163 2.82 -8.91 -9.37
CA LYS A 163 3.82 -9.28 -10.39
C LYS A 163 4.29 -8.09 -11.23
N GLY A 164 3.74 -6.90 -11.03
CA GLY A 164 4.02 -5.71 -11.82
C GLY A 164 3.31 -5.69 -13.18
N GLN A 165 2.25 -6.49 -13.37
CA GLN A 165 1.42 -6.46 -14.57
C GLN A 165 0.34 -5.39 -14.45
N THR A 166 0.09 -4.65 -15.53
CA THR A 166 -0.96 -3.63 -15.59
C THR A 166 -2.34 -4.24 -15.52
N LEU A 167 -3.12 -3.83 -14.52
CA LEU A 167 -4.53 -4.16 -14.35
C LEU A 167 -5.42 -3.10 -14.99
N ALA A 168 -5.11 -1.83 -14.75
CA ALA A 168 -5.86 -0.70 -15.26
C ALA A 168 -4.95 0.52 -15.45
N GLN A 169 -5.38 1.44 -16.30
CA GLN A 169 -4.67 2.68 -16.58
C GLN A 169 -5.65 3.80 -16.90
N ALA A 170 -5.40 4.99 -16.36
CA ALA A 170 -6.17 6.20 -16.64
C ALA A 170 -5.31 7.45 -16.44
N THR A 171 -5.84 8.61 -16.83
CA THR A 171 -5.14 9.90 -16.70
C THR A 171 -5.96 10.83 -15.81
N SER A 172 -5.29 11.57 -14.92
CA SER A 172 -5.94 12.51 -14.01
C SER A 172 -6.59 13.68 -14.74
N ASP A 173 -7.79 14.05 -14.27
CA ASP A 173 -8.57 15.16 -14.78
C ASP A 173 -8.07 16.53 -14.27
N ALA A 174 -8.82 17.60 -14.55
CA ALA A 174 -8.49 18.96 -14.13
C ALA A 174 -8.46 19.15 -12.61
N GLN A 175 -9.10 18.26 -11.85
CA GLN A 175 -9.13 18.22 -10.39
C GLN A 175 -8.09 17.24 -9.84
N GLY A 176 -7.26 16.66 -10.69
CA GLY A 176 -6.29 15.63 -10.31
C GLY A 176 -6.95 14.32 -9.90
N HIS A 177 -8.22 14.09 -10.24
CA HIS A 177 -8.95 12.89 -9.88
C HIS A 177 -8.84 11.82 -10.97
N VAL A 178 -8.72 10.58 -10.54
CA VAL A 178 -8.83 9.37 -11.34
C VAL A 178 -9.73 8.39 -10.59
N GLN A 179 -10.72 7.85 -11.29
CA GLN A 179 -11.53 6.75 -10.79
C GLN A 179 -11.19 5.48 -11.57
N LEU A 180 -10.85 4.41 -10.84
CA LEU A 180 -10.66 3.07 -11.37
C LEU A 180 -11.63 2.09 -10.69
N GLU A 181 -11.92 0.97 -11.35
CA GLU A 181 -12.60 -0.15 -10.69
C GLU A 181 -11.68 -0.78 -9.64
N ALA A 182 -12.24 -1.21 -8.51
CA ALA A 182 -11.45 -1.87 -7.48
C ALA A 182 -11.12 -3.31 -7.91
N ASP A 183 -9.82 -3.64 -7.91
CA ASP A 183 -9.34 -5.00 -8.15
C ASP A 183 -8.68 -5.57 -6.89
N LYS A 184 -9.02 -6.81 -6.53
CA LYS A 184 -8.42 -7.51 -5.38
C LYS A 184 -6.94 -7.84 -5.60
N ALA A 185 -6.51 -7.97 -6.86
CA ALA A 185 -5.11 -8.19 -7.22
C ALA A 185 -4.29 -6.89 -7.23
N ALA A 186 -4.91 -5.72 -7.03
CA ALA A 186 -4.21 -4.44 -7.03
C ALA A 186 -3.24 -4.32 -5.85
N ALA A 187 -1.95 -4.22 -6.17
CA ALA A 187 -0.86 -4.16 -5.19
C ALA A 187 -0.10 -2.83 -5.25
N LEU A 188 0.13 -2.28 -6.44
CA LEU A 188 0.93 -1.07 -6.62
C LEU A 188 0.21 -0.08 -7.52
N LEU A 189 0.40 1.21 -7.24
CA LEU A 189 -0.04 2.31 -8.08
C LEU A 189 1.17 3.15 -8.47
N LEU A 190 1.35 3.35 -9.78
CA LEU A 190 2.34 4.26 -10.34
C LEU A 190 1.66 5.51 -10.87
N ALA A 191 2.17 6.67 -10.48
CA ALA A 191 1.78 7.95 -11.05
C ALA A 191 2.97 8.51 -11.83
N ARG A 192 2.76 8.82 -13.12
CA ARG A 192 3.81 9.27 -14.04
C ARG A 192 3.42 10.53 -14.78
N LYS A 193 4.39 11.43 -14.91
CA LYS A 193 4.33 12.55 -15.84
C LYS A 193 5.75 12.95 -16.20
N GLU A 194 6.06 12.86 -17.48
CA GLU A 194 7.43 13.08 -17.98
C GLU A 194 8.43 12.18 -17.23
N GLU A 195 9.46 12.75 -16.60
CA GLU A 195 10.48 12.03 -15.83
C GLU A 195 10.06 11.82 -14.35
N GLN A 196 8.96 12.43 -13.92
CA GLN A 196 8.45 12.30 -12.55
C GLN A 196 7.69 10.99 -12.41
N THR A 197 8.01 10.25 -11.37
CA THR A 197 7.31 9.02 -11.04
C THR A 197 7.11 8.95 -9.54
N THR A 198 5.91 8.59 -9.10
CA THR A 198 5.59 8.33 -7.71
C THR A 198 4.99 6.95 -7.58
N LEU A 199 5.34 6.25 -6.51
CA LEU A 199 4.83 4.93 -6.19
C LEU A 199 3.99 4.97 -4.93
N LEU A 200 2.87 4.26 -4.95
CA LEU A 200 2.03 4.01 -3.79
C LEU A 200 1.78 2.50 -3.68
N ASP A 201 2.17 1.92 -2.56
CA ASP A 201 1.89 0.52 -2.23
C ASP A 201 0.52 0.39 -1.56
N LEU A 202 -0.36 -0.35 -2.21
CA LEU A 202 -1.73 -0.58 -1.77
C LEU A 202 -1.87 -1.84 -0.90
N THR A 203 -0.77 -2.58 -0.69
CA THR A 203 -0.70 -3.75 0.21
C THR A 203 -0.33 -3.35 1.63
N LEU A 204 0.28 -2.18 1.83
CA LEU A 204 0.51 -1.62 3.15
C LEU A 204 -0.82 -1.34 3.86
N PRO A 205 -0.85 -1.43 5.21
CA PRO A 205 -2.01 -1.05 5.98
C PRO A 205 -2.49 0.36 5.62
N ALA A 206 -3.80 0.53 5.47
CA ALA A 206 -4.40 1.84 5.32
C ALA A 206 -4.08 2.73 6.55
N LEU A 207 -4.23 4.05 6.38
CA LEU A 207 -4.03 4.99 7.47
C LEU A 207 -4.96 4.64 8.64
N ASP A 208 -4.42 4.68 9.85
CA ASP A 208 -5.20 4.45 11.05
C ASP A 208 -6.18 5.62 11.26
N LEU A 209 -7.46 5.29 11.34
CA LEU A 209 -8.54 6.24 11.58
C LEU A 209 -9.15 6.08 12.99
N SER A 210 -8.47 5.40 13.90
CA SER A 210 -8.95 5.13 15.27
C SER A 210 -9.23 6.39 16.10
N GLU A 211 -8.52 7.49 15.82
CA GLU A 211 -8.77 8.80 16.45
C GLU A 211 -10.06 9.48 15.96
N PHE A 212 -10.62 9.01 14.84
CA PHE A 212 -11.84 9.55 14.25
C PHE A 212 -13.04 8.66 14.58
N ASN A 213 -14.22 9.28 14.76
CA ASN A 213 -15.46 8.53 14.96
C ASN A 213 -15.98 7.95 13.62
N VAL A 214 -15.33 6.88 13.15
CA VAL A 214 -15.69 6.15 11.92
C VAL A 214 -16.47 4.86 12.20
N ALA A 215 -16.81 4.61 13.47
CA ALA A 215 -17.57 3.42 13.87
C ALA A 215 -19.04 3.55 13.45
N GLY A 216 -19.63 2.44 13.00
CA GLY A 216 -21.03 2.38 12.60
C GLY A 216 -21.38 1.07 11.92
N ALA A 217 -22.66 0.86 11.66
CA ALA A 217 -23.09 -0.25 10.81
C ALA A 217 -22.51 -0.04 9.40
N PRO A 218 -21.97 -1.09 8.74
CA PRO A 218 -21.51 -0.95 7.38
C PRO A 218 -22.66 -0.48 6.47
N GLY A 219 -22.38 0.51 5.62
CA GLY A 219 -23.36 1.11 4.70
C GLY A 219 -23.73 0.17 3.54
N TYR A 220 -24.41 -0.94 3.84
CA TYR A 220 -24.95 -1.83 2.82
C TYR A 220 -26.14 -1.20 2.12
N SER A 221 -26.29 -1.48 0.81
CA SER A 221 -27.44 -1.00 0.01
C SER A 221 -28.78 -1.63 0.43
N LYS A 222 -28.73 -2.77 1.14
CA LYS A 222 -29.87 -3.44 1.75
C LYS A 222 -29.52 -3.81 3.19
N GLN A 223 -30.44 -3.57 4.10
CA GLN A 223 -30.30 -3.86 5.52
C GLN A 223 -31.27 -4.96 5.90
N PHE A 224 -30.74 -6.08 6.41
CA PHE A 224 -31.55 -7.19 6.93
C PHE A 224 -31.46 -7.19 8.45
N PHE A 225 -32.44 -6.60 9.11
CA PHE A 225 -32.50 -6.52 10.57
C PHE A 225 -33.02 -7.84 11.14
N MET A 226 -32.14 -8.58 11.81
CA MET A 226 -32.42 -9.87 12.43
C MET A 226 -32.68 -9.70 13.92
N PHE A 227 -33.78 -10.26 14.43
CA PHE A 227 -34.12 -10.20 15.85
C PHE A 227 -34.87 -11.45 16.31
N GLY A 228 -34.65 -11.83 17.56
CA GLY A 228 -35.32 -12.95 18.20
C GLY A 228 -35.82 -12.56 19.58
N PRO A 229 -36.60 -13.44 20.25
CA PRO A 229 -37.05 -13.19 21.61
C PRO A 229 -35.90 -13.28 22.64
N ARG A 230 -34.81 -13.97 22.29
CA ARG A 230 -33.59 -14.17 23.10
C ARG A 230 -32.44 -14.63 22.21
N ASP A 231 -31.22 -14.55 22.73
CA ASP A 231 -29.97 -14.95 22.08
C ASP A 231 -29.36 -16.24 22.67
N LEU A 232 -29.95 -16.80 23.74
CA LEU A 232 -29.48 -18.01 24.42
C LEU A 232 -30.51 -19.15 24.35
N TYR A 233 -30.06 -20.31 23.87
CA TYR A 233 -30.87 -21.53 23.70
C TYR A 233 -30.14 -22.75 24.25
N ARG A 234 -30.90 -23.74 24.72
CA ARG A 234 -30.37 -25.05 25.11
C ARG A 234 -30.45 -26.04 23.94
N PRO A 235 -29.61 -27.09 23.91
CA PRO A 235 -29.76 -28.17 22.93
C PRO A 235 -31.16 -28.78 22.97
N GLY A 236 -31.79 -28.90 21.79
CA GLY A 236 -33.16 -29.41 21.63
C GLY A 236 -34.27 -28.35 21.78
N GLU A 237 -33.94 -27.09 22.09
CA GLU A 237 -34.89 -25.98 22.01
C GLU A 237 -34.97 -25.44 20.58
N THR A 238 -36.18 -25.12 20.13
CA THR A 238 -36.38 -24.45 18.83
C THR A 238 -35.91 -23.00 18.88
N VAL A 239 -35.00 -22.65 17.98
CA VAL A 239 -34.53 -21.28 17.73
C VAL A 239 -35.57 -20.54 16.90
N ILE A 240 -35.97 -19.35 17.37
CA ILE A 240 -36.94 -18.48 16.69
C ILE A 240 -36.21 -17.22 16.25
N LEU A 241 -36.24 -16.94 14.95
CA LEU A 241 -35.61 -15.78 14.34
C LEU A 241 -36.61 -15.05 13.44
N ASN A 242 -36.66 -13.73 13.56
CA ASN A 242 -37.41 -12.83 12.70
C ASN A 242 -36.45 -11.92 11.92
N GLY A 243 -36.90 -11.46 10.77
CA GLY A 243 -36.12 -10.57 9.90
C GLY A 243 -36.96 -9.49 9.24
N LEU A 244 -36.40 -8.28 9.09
CA LEU A 244 -36.96 -7.20 8.30
C LEU A 244 -35.94 -6.74 7.26
N LEU A 245 -36.32 -6.79 5.98
CA LEU A 245 -35.49 -6.30 4.88
C LEU A 245 -35.90 -4.87 4.51
N ARG A 246 -34.95 -3.94 4.51
CA ARG A 246 -35.12 -2.54 4.13
C ARG A 246 -33.98 -2.08 3.22
N ASP A 247 -34.19 -0.97 2.53
CA ASP A 247 -33.09 -0.27 1.84
C ASP A 247 -32.20 0.49 2.83
N SER A 248 -31.19 1.20 2.33
CA SER A 248 -30.28 2.01 3.16
C SER A 248 -30.97 3.12 3.95
N ASP A 249 -32.16 3.57 3.53
CA ASP A 249 -32.94 4.64 4.17
C ASP A 249 -34.04 4.08 5.09
N GLY A 250 -34.10 2.76 5.29
CA GLY A 250 -35.13 2.11 6.10
C GLY A 250 -36.49 1.96 5.40
N LYS A 251 -36.58 2.19 4.09
CA LYS A 251 -37.81 2.04 3.30
C LYS A 251 -38.02 0.58 2.89
N THR A 252 -39.26 0.26 2.56
CA THR A 252 -39.66 -1.07 2.08
C THR A 252 -39.04 -1.36 0.72
N LEU A 253 -38.58 -2.59 0.54
CA LEU A 253 -38.14 -3.14 -0.75
C LEU A 253 -39.19 -4.11 -1.29
N PRO A 254 -39.21 -4.40 -2.61
CA PRO A 254 -39.99 -5.50 -3.15
C PRO A 254 -39.66 -6.82 -2.45
N ASP A 255 -40.69 -7.63 -2.20
CA ASP A 255 -40.53 -8.93 -1.56
C ASP A 255 -39.55 -9.81 -2.36
N GLN A 256 -38.55 -10.36 -1.65
CA GLN A 256 -37.51 -11.19 -2.25
C GLN A 256 -37.09 -12.31 -1.29
N PRO A 257 -36.72 -13.50 -1.80
CA PRO A 257 -36.21 -14.57 -0.97
C PRO A 257 -34.90 -14.18 -0.29
N VAL A 258 -34.71 -14.61 0.95
CA VAL A 258 -33.46 -14.49 1.71
C VAL A 258 -32.96 -15.88 2.07
N LYS A 259 -31.71 -16.18 1.73
CA LYS A 259 -31.04 -17.43 2.12
C LYS A 259 -30.51 -17.29 3.54
N LEU A 260 -30.98 -18.14 4.46
CA LEU A 260 -30.53 -18.25 5.84
C LEU A 260 -29.74 -19.54 6.00
N GLU A 261 -28.57 -19.46 6.63
CA GLU A 261 -27.72 -20.63 6.92
C GLU A 261 -27.56 -20.78 8.44
N VAL A 262 -27.85 -21.97 8.95
CA VAL A 262 -27.60 -22.33 10.34
C VAL A 262 -26.19 -22.88 10.42
N VAL A 263 -25.31 -22.17 11.11
CA VAL A 263 -23.88 -22.48 11.18
C VAL A 263 -23.52 -23.01 12.56
N LYS A 264 -22.78 -24.12 12.61
CA LYS A 264 -22.27 -24.70 13.85
C LYS A 264 -21.11 -23.87 14.42
N PRO A 265 -20.75 -24.06 15.71
CA PRO A 265 -19.55 -23.44 16.28
C PRO A 265 -18.24 -23.80 15.57
N ASP A 266 -18.19 -24.95 14.88
CA ASP A 266 -17.06 -25.39 14.06
C ASP A 266 -17.00 -24.71 12.67
N GLY A 267 -17.95 -23.82 12.36
CA GLY A 267 -18.06 -23.10 11.08
C GLY A 267 -18.76 -23.88 9.97
N GLN A 268 -19.15 -25.14 10.18
CA GLN A 268 -19.85 -25.93 9.16
C GLN A 268 -21.34 -25.55 9.10
N VAL A 269 -21.87 -25.43 7.88
CA VAL A 269 -23.30 -25.21 7.64
C VAL A 269 -24.07 -26.49 7.96
N MET A 270 -24.99 -26.40 8.92
CA MET A 270 -25.87 -27.49 9.33
C MET A 270 -27.13 -27.56 8.48
N SER A 271 -27.67 -26.39 8.09
CA SER A 271 -28.88 -26.29 7.27
C SER A 271 -28.89 -24.98 6.48
N THR A 272 -29.44 -25.03 5.28
CA THR A 272 -29.67 -23.86 4.42
C THR A 272 -31.16 -23.78 4.11
N ILE A 273 -31.76 -22.61 4.36
CA ILE A 273 -33.19 -22.38 4.24
C ILE A 273 -33.41 -21.12 3.42
N VAL A 274 -34.32 -21.17 2.44
CA VAL A 274 -34.73 -19.99 1.68
C VAL A 274 -36.03 -19.46 2.29
N SER A 275 -35.93 -18.36 3.05
CA SER A 275 -37.07 -17.71 3.71
C SER A 275 -37.73 -16.70 2.76
N GLN A 276 -39.05 -16.75 2.68
CA GLN A 276 -39.87 -15.77 1.98
C GLN A 276 -40.52 -14.84 3.00
N PRO A 277 -40.68 -13.54 2.68
CA PRO A 277 -41.41 -12.63 3.56
C PRO A 277 -42.90 -12.95 3.54
N GLU A 278 -43.54 -12.90 4.71
CA GLU A 278 -45.00 -12.90 4.85
C GLU A 278 -45.40 -11.53 5.40
N ASN A 279 -46.14 -10.74 4.62
CA ASN A 279 -46.49 -9.35 4.95
C ASN A 279 -45.27 -8.47 5.31
N GLY A 280 -44.15 -8.66 4.58
CA GLY A 280 -42.91 -7.92 4.80
C GLY A 280 -42.09 -8.36 6.02
N LEU A 281 -42.45 -9.48 6.67
CA LEU A 281 -41.73 -10.08 7.80
C LEU A 281 -41.17 -11.46 7.43
N TYR A 282 -39.88 -11.66 7.64
CA TYR A 282 -39.23 -12.97 7.49
C TYR A 282 -39.28 -13.71 8.82
N ARG A 283 -39.55 -15.01 8.77
CA ARG A 283 -39.59 -15.89 9.95
C ARG A 283 -38.82 -17.18 9.70
N LEU A 284 -38.08 -17.63 10.71
CA LEU A 284 -37.40 -18.90 10.75
C LEU A 284 -37.59 -19.54 12.13
N ASN A 285 -38.10 -20.77 12.14
CA ASN A 285 -38.15 -21.63 13.32
C ASN A 285 -37.30 -22.86 13.04
N TYR A 286 -36.17 -22.99 13.74
CA TYR A 286 -35.22 -24.09 13.56
C TYR A 286 -35.19 -24.98 14.81
N PRO A 287 -35.55 -26.28 14.72
CA PRO A 287 -35.66 -27.17 15.87
C PRO A 287 -34.32 -27.55 16.50
#